data_AF-A0A0L0B6A5-F1
#
_entry.id   AF-A0A0L0B6A5-F1
#
_cell.length_a   1.000
_cell.length_b   1.000
_cell.length_c   1.000
_cell.angle_alpha   90.00
_cell.angle_beta   90.00
_cell.angle_gamma   90.00
#
_symmetry.space_group_name_H-M   'P 1'
#
loop_
_entity.id
_entity.type
_entity.pdbx_description
1 polymer ?
#
loop_
_entity_poly.entity_id
_entity_poly.type
_entity_poly.pdbx_seq_one_letter_code
_entity_poly.pdbx_strand_id
1 'polypeptide(L)'
;MRSTVSSHVRWRAVVVAAFGLLPVLAVAAQAPVMLLYRYVDSRGVTVLDRQGVPPEYVGKGYQVLNQSGRVVQTVPPAPTAEEIRLKQQAQVQSQADAQLLDRYPSLEELDKASARRRAEIDALIAVATANVQTLQGQQTTLQGQAAAQERAGQEVSTSMLDQLRDVQAQIIDAQARIAKLQQTRSEADAGFAQQRTRLVKLLESPL
;
A
#
# COMPACT_ATOMS: atom_id res chain seq x y z
N MET A 1 31.00 20.97 -58.70
CA MET A 1 30.33 22.24 -59.08
C MET A 1 30.46 23.17 -57.88
N ARG A 2 31.25 24.25 -58.01
CA ARG A 2 30.79 25.64 -58.27
C ARG A 2 29.73 26.06 -57.23
N SER A 3 29.83 27.14 -56.48
CA SER A 3 30.74 28.29 -56.48
C SER A 3 30.28 29.23 -55.35
N THR A 4 31.23 29.70 -54.55
CA THR A 4 31.41 31.08 -54.06
C THR A 4 30.40 32.16 -54.50
N VAL A 5 29.96 33.00 -53.55
CA VAL A 5 29.84 34.50 -53.54
C VAL A 5 29.50 34.84 -52.07
N SER A 6 30.24 35.49 -51.17
CA SER A 6 31.22 36.59 -51.17
C SER A 6 30.78 37.86 -51.89
N SER A 7 30.40 38.89 -51.12
CA SER A 7 30.52 40.35 -51.38
C SER A 7 29.29 41.12 -50.86
N HIS A 8 29.36 42.36 -50.40
CA HIS A 8 30.42 43.22 -49.89
C HIS A 8 29.72 44.38 -49.14
N VAL A 9 30.31 44.77 -48.01
CA VAL A 9 30.71 46.14 -47.62
C VAL A 9 29.77 47.29 -47.99
N ARG A 10 29.48 48.16 -47.01
CA ARG A 10 29.88 49.58 -46.96
C ARG A 10 28.87 50.39 -46.16
N TRP A 11 29.04 50.48 -44.84
CA TRP A 11 28.50 51.64 -44.13
C TRP A 11 29.64 52.44 -43.52
N ARG A 12 29.61 53.72 -43.88
CA ARG A 12 30.69 54.70 -43.79
C ARG A 12 30.83 55.12 -42.33
N ALA A 13 32.07 55.27 -41.89
CA ALA A 13 32.40 55.99 -40.67
C ALA A 13 31.83 57.41 -40.76
N VAL A 14 31.02 57.77 -39.78
CA VAL A 14 30.79 59.17 -39.41
C VAL A 14 31.20 59.27 -37.96
N VAL A 15 32.40 59.84 -37.76
CA VAL A 15 32.89 60.30 -36.47
C VAL A 15 32.15 61.59 -36.17
N VAL A 16 31.29 61.59 -35.16
CA VAL A 16 30.85 62.80 -34.48
C VAL A 16 31.27 62.68 -33.03
N ALA A 17 32.32 63.43 -32.69
CA ALA A 17 32.69 63.69 -31.32
C ALA A 17 31.64 64.61 -30.70
N ALA A 18 30.89 64.10 -29.72
CA ALA A 18 30.08 64.91 -28.83
C ALA A 18 30.42 64.52 -27.39
N PHE A 19 31.12 65.43 -26.72
CA PHE A 19 31.31 65.47 -25.28
C PHE A 19 29.93 65.55 -24.59
N GLY A 20 29.62 64.67 -23.64
CA GLY A 20 28.46 64.88 -22.78
C GLY A 20 27.96 63.64 -22.04
N LEU A 21 28.27 63.59 -20.75
CA LEU A 21 27.55 62.90 -19.66
C LEU A 21 27.38 61.37 -19.78
N LEU A 22 28.20 60.63 -19.04
CA LEU A 22 27.92 59.25 -18.65
C LEU A 22 26.57 59.18 -17.90
N PRO A 23 25.55 58.46 -18.39
CA PRO A 23 24.41 58.12 -17.55
C PRO A 23 24.89 57.05 -16.57
N VAL A 24 24.98 57.43 -15.29
CA VAL A 24 25.10 56.47 -14.20
C VAL A 24 23.85 55.58 -14.27
N LEU A 25 24.03 54.32 -14.66
CA LEU A 25 23.03 53.28 -14.48
C LEU A 25 22.80 53.14 -12.98
N ALA A 26 21.76 53.80 -12.46
CA ALA A 26 21.27 53.58 -11.13
C ALA A 26 20.74 52.14 -11.06
N VAL A 27 21.55 51.23 -10.52
CA VAL A 27 21.08 49.94 -10.06
C VAL A 27 20.16 50.26 -8.89
N ALA A 28 18.84 50.26 -9.13
CA ALA A 28 17.86 50.37 -8.08
C ALA A 28 18.07 49.17 -7.14
N ALA A 29 18.75 49.41 -6.02
CA ALA A 29 18.78 48.46 -4.92
C ALA A 29 17.32 48.22 -4.53
N GLN A 30 16.82 47.01 -4.78
CA GLN A 30 15.52 46.60 -4.26
C GLN A 30 15.63 46.72 -2.74
N ALA A 31 14.92 47.69 -2.17
CA ALA A 31 14.88 47.88 -0.72
C ALA A 31 14.49 46.55 -0.07
N PRO A 32 15.08 46.17 1.06
CA PRO A 32 14.74 44.92 1.73
C PRO A 32 13.22 44.90 1.99
N VAL A 33 12.53 43.94 1.36
CA VAL A 33 11.09 43.76 1.54
C VAL A 33 10.87 43.36 2.99
N MET A 34 10.41 44.30 3.80
CA MET A 34 10.11 44.01 5.21
C MET A 34 8.81 43.22 5.31
N LEU A 35 8.90 42.03 5.90
CA LEU A 35 7.78 41.14 6.17
C LEU A 35 7.36 41.29 7.64
N LEU A 36 6.06 41.16 7.89
CA LEU A 36 5.48 41.12 9.23
C LEU A 36 4.77 39.78 9.42
N TYR A 37 4.90 39.18 10.60
CA TYR A 37 4.34 37.88 10.94
C TYR A 37 3.21 38.06 11.96
N ARG A 38 1.99 37.67 11.58
CA ARG A 38 0.79 37.72 12.40
C ARG A 38 0.48 36.34 12.97
N TYR A 39 0.54 36.16 14.29
CA TYR A 39 0.27 34.89 14.98
C TYR A 39 -0.57 35.10 16.25
N VAL A 40 -1.02 34.01 16.87
CA VAL A 40 -1.79 34.04 18.12
C VAL A 40 -0.94 33.54 19.29
N ASP A 41 -0.78 34.35 20.34
CA ASP A 41 0.01 34.00 21.52
C ASP A 41 -0.70 32.99 22.45
N SER A 42 -0.11 32.68 23.60
CA SER A 42 -0.70 31.75 24.59
C SER A 42 -1.96 32.27 25.26
N ARG A 43 -2.19 33.59 25.24
CA ARG A 43 -3.37 34.27 25.81
C ARG A 43 -4.49 34.49 24.79
N GLY A 44 -4.30 34.00 23.56
CA GLY A 44 -5.28 34.20 22.47
C GLY A 44 -5.17 35.57 21.80
N VAL A 45 -4.12 36.35 22.09
CA VAL A 45 -3.93 37.68 21.52
C VAL A 45 -3.23 37.55 20.17
N THR A 46 -3.73 38.26 19.16
CA THR A 46 -3.05 38.37 17.86
C THR A 46 -1.88 39.32 17.97
N VAL A 47 -0.67 38.82 17.70
CA VAL A 47 0.59 39.57 17.74
C VAL A 47 1.10 39.75 16.32
N LEU A 48 1.71 40.91 16.05
CA LEU A 48 2.36 41.24 14.78
C LEU A 48 3.84 41.54 15.03
N ASP A 49 4.72 40.71 14.50
CA ASP A 49 6.17 40.78 14.76
C ASP A 49 6.97 40.88 13.46
N ARG A 50 8.11 41.58 13.48
CA ARG A 50 9.06 41.68 12.36
C ARG A 50 10.18 40.65 12.44
N GLN A 51 10.42 40.07 13.61
CA GLN A 51 11.51 39.13 13.89
C GLN A 51 11.13 37.69 13.53
N GLY A 52 9.84 37.41 13.32
CA GLY A 52 9.33 36.08 13.00
C GLY A 52 8.27 35.61 14.00
N VAL A 53 7.80 34.38 13.83
CA VAL A 53 6.91 33.72 14.80
C VAL A 53 7.77 32.91 15.77
N PRO A 54 7.66 33.12 17.09
CA PRO A 54 8.34 32.29 18.08
C PRO A 54 7.99 30.80 17.90
N PRO A 55 8.94 29.86 18.10
CA PRO A 55 8.74 28.43 17.84
C PRO A 55 7.49 27.83 18.50
N GLU A 56 7.13 28.28 19.69
CA GLU A 56 5.97 27.82 20.47
C GLU A 56 4.61 28.17 19.85
N TYR A 57 4.55 29.13 18.92
CA TYR A 57 3.30 29.56 18.27
C TYR A 57 3.18 29.11 16.82
N VAL A 58 4.26 28.62 16.21
CA VAL A 58 4.27 28.14 14.82
C VAL A 58 3.17 27.09 14.57
N GLY A 59 2.97 26.17 15.53
CA GLY A 59 1.96 25.11 15.46
C GLY A 59 0.50 25.60 15.47
N LYS A 60 0.23 26.86 15.83
CA LYS A 60 -1.11 27.46 15.78
C LYS A 60 -1.44 28.08 14.41
N GLY A 61 -0.47 28.10 13.50
CA GLY A 61 -0.58 28.80 12.23
C GLY A 61 -0.34 30.30 12.40
N TYR A 62 0.01 30.95 11.31
CA TYR A 62 0.31 32.37 11.26
C TYR A 62 0.19 32.90 9.83
N GLN A 63 0.25 34.21 9.67
CA GLN A 63 0.17 34.86 8.37
C GLN A 63 1.37 35.77 8.19
N VAL A 64 1.96 35.77 7.00
CA VAL A 64 3.01 36.70 6.60
C VAL A 64 2.36 37.83 5.82
N LEU A 65 2.64 39.06 6.23
CA LEU A 65 2.10 40.29 5.68
C LEU A 65 3.25 41.11 5.07
N ASN A 66 2.96 41.83 3.98
CA ASN A 66 3.89 42.81 3.42
C ASN A 66 3.85 44.13 4.22
N GLN A 67 4.70 45.09 3.84
CA GLN A 67 4.79 46.42 4.46
C GLN A 67 3.46 47.19 4.47
N SER A 68 2.56 46.92 3.53
CA SER A 68 1.22 47.52 3.45
C SER A 68 0.18 46.81 4.34
N GLY A 69 0.59 45.79 5.11
CA GLY A 69 -0.31 45.00 5.96
C GLY A 69 -1.16 43.99 5.20
N ARG A 70 -0.87 43.73 3.91
CA ARG A 70 -1.58 42.72 3.11
C ARG A 70 -0.95 41.35 3.33
N VAL A 71 -1.79 40.33 3.56
CA VAL A 71 -1.35 38.93 3.67
C VAL A 71 -0.76 38.48 2.34
N VAL A 72 0.51 38.08 2.38
CA VAL A 72 1.24 37.48 1.26
C VAL A 72 1.39 35.97 1.41
N GLN A 73 1.26 35.44 2.62
CA GLN A 73 1.28 33.99 2.88
C GLN A 73 0.45 33.66 4.12
N THR A 74 -0.27 32.54 4.10
CA THR A 74 -0.92 31.94 5.28
C THR A 74 -0.30 30.57 5.52
N VAL A 75 0.22 30.37 6.73
CA VAL A 75 0.67 29.07 7.23
C VAL A 75 -0.44 28.52 8.11
N PRO A 76 -1.08 27.39 7.74
CA PRO A 76 -2.17 26.82 8.53
C PRO A 76 -1.67 26.28 9.87
N PRO A 77 -2.56 26.14 10.86
CA PRO A 77 -2.24 25.41 12.10
C PRO A 77 -1.79 23.97 11.81
N ALA A 78 -1.02 23.42 12.74
CA ALA A 78 -0.70 22.00 12.73
C ALA A 78 -2.01 21.19 12.78
N PRO A 79 -2.16 20.16 11.94
CA PRO A 79 -3.35 19.33 11.94
C PRO A 79 -3.54 18.68 13.31
N THR A 80 -4.79 18.59 13.74
CA THR A 80 -5.16 17.93 14.99
C THR A 80 -4.82 16.45 14.94
N ALA A 81 -4.69 15.81 16.10
CA ALA A 81 -4.43 14.37 16.16
C ALA A 81 -5.48 13.55 15.38
N GLU A 82 -6.76 13.94 15.44
CA GLU A 82 -7.83 13.30 14.68
C GLU A 82 -7.69 13.50 13.16
N GLU A 83 -7.36 14.71 12.70
CA GLU A 83 -7.12 14.97 11.27
C GLU A 83 -5.92 14.18 10.73
N ILE A 84 -4.86 14.04 11.53
CA ILE A 84 -3.71 13.21 11.19
C ILE A 84 -4.15 11.74 11.06
N ARG A 85 -4.91 11.22 12.03
CA ARG A 85 -5.41 9.83 11.99
C ARG A 85 -6.31 9.58 10.78
N LEU A 86 -7.23 10.49 10.47
CA LEU A 86 -8.11 10.38 9.30
C LEU A 86 -7.31 10.40 7.99
N LYS A 87 -6.32 11.30 7.86
CA LYS A 87 -5.43 11.31 6.69
C LYS A 87 -4.63 10.02 6.57
N GLN A 88 -4.09 9.50 7.67
CA GLN A 88 -3.36 8.23 7.67
C GLN A 88 -4.26 7.06 7.27
N GLN A 89 -5.49 6.99 7.79
CA GLN A 89 -6.45 5.96 7.41
C GLN A 89 -6.81 6.05 5.93
N ALA A 90 -7.08 7.24 5.41
CA ALA A 90 -7.34 7.45 3.99
C ALA A 90 -6.14 7.04 3.11
N GLN A 91 -4.92 7.35 3.55
CA GLN A 91 -3.68 6.95 2.87
C GLN A 91 -3.54 5.42 2.83
N VAL A 92 -3.77 4.74 3.96
CA VAL A 92 -3.69 3.28 4.06
C VAL A 92 -4.73 2.62 3.15
N GLN A 93 -5.96 3.14 3.14
CA GLN A 93 -7.02 2.63 2.26
C GLN A 93 -6.67 2.84 0.79
N SER A 94 -6.20 4.04 0.41
CA SER A 94 -5.78 4.33 -0.96
C SER A 94 -4.63 3.43 -1.42
N GLN A 95 -3.67 3.14 -0.55
CA GLN A 95 -2.59 2.20 -0.85
C GLN A 95 -3.12 0.77 -1.03
N ALA A 96 -4.04 0.32 -0.17
CA ALA A 96 -4.66 -1.00 -0.30
C ALA A 96 -5.46 -1.13 -1.61
N ASP A 97 -6.19 -0.09 -1.99
CA ASP A 97 -6.95 -0.03 -3.24
C ASP A 97 -6.04 -0.06 -4.47
N ALA A 98 -4.95 0.72 -4.45
CA ALA A 98 -3.96 0.72 -5.51
C ALA A 98 -3.33 -0.67 -5.68
N GLN A 99 -2.98 -1.34 -4.57
CA GLN A 99 -2.48 -2.71 -4.61
C GLN A 99 -3.50 -3.71 -5.15
N LEU A 100 -4.79 -3.52 -4.84
CA LEU A 100 -5.86 -4.39 -5.32
C LEU A 100 -6.01 -4.27 -6.84
N LEU A 101 -6.02 -3.04 -7.36
CA LEU A 101 -6.11 -2.76 -8.80
C LEU A 101 -4.86 -3.22 -9.56
N ASP A 102 -3.68 -3.04 -8.99
CA ASP A 102 -2.41 -3.51 -9.56
C ASP A 102 -2.38 -5.03 -9.69
N ARG A 103 -2.82 -5.74 -8.65
CA ARG A 103 -2.88 -7.21 -8.66
C ARG A 103 -3.99 -7.75 -9.57
N TYR A 104 -5.14 -7.09 -9.56
CA TYR A 104 -6.33 -7.52 -10.28
C TYR A 104 -6.89 -6.36 -11.12
N PRO A 105 -6.39 -6.17 -12.35
CA PRO A 105 -6.80 -5.07 -13.20
C PRO A 105 -8.26 -5.19 -13.68
N SER A 106 -8.88 -6.36 -13.51
CA SER A 106 -10.29 -6.60 -13.85
C SER A 106 -10.92 -7.62 -12.89
N LEU A 107 -12.27 -7.65 -12.87
CA LEU A 107 -13.02 -8.68 -12.14
C LEU A 107 -12.72 -10.09 -12.65
N GLU A 108 -12.45 -10.23 -13.95
CA GLU A 108 -12.09 -11.52 -14.56
C GLU A 108 -10.76 -12.05 -14.02
N GLU A 109 -9.75 -11.19 -13.84
CA GLU A 109 -8.47 -11.61 -13.27
C GLU A 109 -8.59 -12.00 -11.79
N LEU A 110 -9.42 -11.30 -11.02
CA LEU A 110 -9.75 -11.70 -9.65
C LEU A 110 -10.44 -13.08 -9.63
N ASP A 111 -11.40 -13.32 -10.52
CA ASP A 111 -12.13 -14.59 -10.59
C ASP A 111 -11.22 -15.75 -11.00
N LYS A 112 -10.31 -15.54 -11.95
CA LYS A 112 -9.28 -16.52 -12.31
C LYS A 112 -8.36 -16.83 -11.13
N ALA A 113 -7.90 -15.80 -10.41
CA ALA A 113 -7.07 -16.00 -9.23
C ALA A 113 -7.82 -16.79 -8.13
N SER A 114 -9.09 -16.46 -7.89
CA SER A 114 -9.97 -17.17 -6.97
C SER A 114 -10.16 -18.64 -7.38
N ALA A 115 -10.45 -18.90 -8.66
CA ALA A 115 -10.60 -20.25 -9.18
C ALA A 115 -9.31 -21.09 -9.06
N ARG A 116 -8.16 -20.51 -9.39
CA ARG A 116 -6.85 -21.16 -9.22
C ARG A 116 -6.59 -21.52 -7.76
N ARG A 117 -6.84 -20.58 -6.83
CA ARG A 117 -6.64 -20.81 -5.39
C ARG A 117 -7.57 -21.90 -4.86
N ARG A 118 -8.83 -21.91 -5.27
CA ARG A 118 -9.77 -23.00 -4.94
C ARG A 118 -9.27 -24.33 -5.45
N ALA A 119 -8.88 -24.42 -6.72
CA ALA A 119 -8.38 -25.66 -7.32
C ALA A 119 -7.14 -26.21 -6.60
N GLU A 120 -6.22 -25.33 -6.18
CA GLU A 120 -5.05 -25.71 -5.38
C GLU A 120 -5.45 -26.35 -4.04
N ILE A 121 -6.36 -25.71 -3.29
CA ILE A 121 -6.82 -26.24 -2.00
C ILE A 121 -7.61 -27.53 -2.19
N ASP A 122 -8.47 -27.60 -3.20
CA ASP A 122 -9.28 -28.78 -3.53
C ASP A 122 -8.38 -29.97 -3.89
N ALA A 123 -7.27 -29.74 -4.61
CA ALA A 123 -6.26 -30.76 -4.87
C ALA A 123 -5.61 -31.28 -3.57
N LEU A 124 -5.29 -30.40 -2.62
CA LEU A 124 -4.74 -30.81 -1.32
C LEU A 124 -5.74 -31.62 -0.50
N ILE A 125 -7.03 -31.25 -0.54
CA ILE A 125 -8.12 -32.00 0.12
C ILE A 125 -8.26 -33.38 -0.53
N ALA A 126 -8.20 -33.48 -1.86
CA ALA A 126 -8.29 -34.74 -2.59
C ALA A 126 -7.15 -35.69 -2.18
N VAL A 127 -5.91 -35.19 -2.11
CA VAL A 127 -4.75 -35.96 -1.64
C VAL A 127 -4.94 -36.44 -0.20
N ALA A 128 -5.38 -35.56 0.71
CA ALA A 128 -5.61 -35.93 2.10
C ALA A 128 -6.72 -36.98 2.25
N THR A 129 -7.79 -36.85 1.45
CA THR A 129 -8.90 -37.81 1.42
C THR A 129 -8.45 -39.18 0.92
N ALA A 130 -7.64 -39.22 -0.14
CA ALA A 130 -7.07 -40.47 -0.65
C ALA A 130 -6.16 -41.16 0.39
N ASN A 131 -5.42 -40.37 1.17
CA ASN A 131 -4.63 -40.90 2.27
C ASN A 131 -5.51 -41.53 3.36
N VAL A 132 -6.60 -40.88 3.77
CA VAL A 132 -7.57 -41.45 4.72
C VAL A 132 -8.11 -42.79 4.22
N GLN A 133 -8.50 -42.87 2.96
CA GLN A 133 -9.00 -44.13 2.36
C GLN A 133 -7.95 -45.24 2.39
N THR A 134 -6.69 -44.90 2.09
CA THR A 134 -5.58 -45.85 2.16
C THR A 134 -5.37 -46.39 3.57
N LEU A 135 -5.35 -45.49 4.57
CA LEU A 135 -5.19 -45.85 5.98
C LEU A 135 -6.36 -46.68 6.51
N GLN A 136 -7.60 -46.38 6.09
CA GLN A 136 -8.78 -47.18 6.43
C GLN A 136 -8.69 -48.61 5.87
N GLY A 137 -8.15 -48.76 4.65
CA GLY A 137 -7.88 -50.08 4.07
C GLY A 137 -6.83 -50.88 4.85
N GLN A 138 -5.77 -50.20 5.30
CA GLN A 138 -4.74 -50.80 6.16
C GLN A 138 -5.32 -51.23 7.52
N GLN A 139 -6.11 -50.34 8.14
CA GLN A 139 -6.81 -50.65 9.39
C GLN A 139 -7.70 -51.89 9.26
N THR A 140 -8.50 -51.95 8.19
CA THR A 140 -9.40 -53.08 7.93
C THR A 140 -8.63 -54.40 7.79
N THR A 141 -7.47 -54.34 7.12
CA THR A 141 -6.59 -55.51 6.94
C THR A 141 -6.01 -55.98 8.27
N LEU A 142 -5.48 -55.05 9.08
CA LEU A 142 -4.93 -55.35 10.41
C LEU A 142 -5.99 -55.92 11.35
N GLN A 143 -7.20 -55.34 11.35
CA GLN A 143 -8.34 -55.85 12.12
C GLN A 143 -8.73 -57.27 11.68
N GLY A 144 -8.73 -57.54 10.38
CA GLY A 144 -9.00 -58.88 9.84
C GLY A 144 -7.96 -59.92 10.29
N GLN A 145 -6.69 -59.54 10.34
CA GLN A 145 -5.60 -60.40 10.84
C GLN A 145 -5.71 -60.65 12.35
N ALA A 146 -5.97 -59.59 13.14
CA ALA A 146 -6.19 -59.70 14.59
C ALA A 146 -7.36 -60.66 14.88
N ALA A 147 -8.49 -60.47 14.21
CA ALA A 147 -9.66 -61.33 14.39
C ALA A 147 -9.41 -62.79 13.97
N ALA A 148 -8.47 -63.05 13.04
CA ALA A 148 -8.07 -64.40 12.67
C ALA A 148 -7.19 -65.06 13.75
N GLN A 149 -6.30 -64.31 14.40
CA GLN A 149 -5.50 -64.79 15.54
C GLN A 149 -6.42 -65.17 16.72
N GLU A 150 -7.34 -64.29 17.07
CA GLU A 150 -8.31 -64.55 18.15
C GLU A 150 -9.16 -65.79 17.87
N ARG A 151 -9.65 -65.95 16.63
CA ARG A 151 -10.39 -67.15 16.20
C ARG A 151 -9.56 -68.43 16.24
N ALA A 152 -8.23 -68.32 16.07
CA ALA A 152 -7.30 -69.43 16.23
C ALA A 152 -6.93 -69.70 17.71
N GLY A 153 -7.52 -68.97 18.67
CA GLY A 153 -7.19 -69.07 20.09
C GLY A 153 -5.84 -68.46 20.46
N GLN A 154 -5.27 -67.64 19.57
CA GLN A 154 -4.02 -66.93 19.81
C GLN A 154 -4.31 -65.51 20.28
N GLU A 155 -3.52 -65.00 21.22
CA GLU A 155 -3.58 -63.59 21.59
C GLU A 155 -3.06 -62.71 20.44
N VAL A 156 -3.69 -61.55 20.26
CA VAL A 156 -3.25 -60.55 19.27
C VAL A 156 -1.87 -60.02 19.68
N SER A 157 -0.90 -60.10 18.76
CA SER A 157 0.45 -59.63 19.04
C SER A 157 0.49 -58.14 19.39
N THR A 158 1.35 -57.75 20.34
CA THR A 158 1.53 -56.34 20.76
C THR A 158 1.90 -55.43 19.60
N SER A 159 2.76 -55.88 18.68
CA SER A 159 3.14 -55.13 17.48
C SER A 159 1.94 -54.80 16.59
N MET A 160 0.96 -55.70 16.48
CA MET A 160 -0.26 -55.46 15.72
C MET A 160 -1.19 -54.46 16.41
N LEU A 161 -1.28 -54.50 17.74
CA LEU A 161 -2.02 -53.50 18.51
C LEU A 161 -1.39 -52.11 18.37
N ASP A 162 -0.07 -52.02 18.39
CA ASP A 162 0.66 -50.76 18.17
C ASP A 162 0.44 -50.24 16.75
N GLN A 163 0.53 -51.10 15.73
CA GLN A 163 0.21 -50.73 14.33
C GLN A 163 -1.22 -50.22 14.17
N LEU A 164 -2.20 -50.86 14.82
CA LEU A 164 -3.60 -50.41 14.80
C LEU A 164 -3.75 -49.02 15.44
N ARG A 165 -3.10 -48.79 16.59
CA ARG A 165 -3.08 -47.48 17.24
C ARG A 165 -2.45 -46.41 16.35
N ASP A 166 -1.33 -46.71 15.72
CA ASP A 166 -0.61 -45.77 14.85
C ASP A 166 -1.43 -45.42 13.61
N VAL A 167 -2.07 -46.40 12.96
CA VAL A 167 -2.95 -46.16 11.82
C VAL A 167 -4.17 -45.32 12.25
N GLN A 168 -4.75 -45.61 13.41
CA GLN A 168 -5.87 -44.84 13.95
C GLN A 168 -5.49 -43.37 14.20
N ALA A 169 -4.30 -43.12 14.78
CA ALA A 169 -3.79 -41.78 15.00
C ALA A 169 -3.57 -41.04 13.66
N GLN A 170 -2.98 -41.71 12.67
CA GLN A 170 -2.77 -41.14 11.34
C GLN A 170 -4.08 -40.80 10.62
N ILE A 171 -5.13 -41.60 10.79
CA ILE A 171 -6.47 -41.30 10.25
C ILE A 171 -7.01 -40.01 10.88
N ILE A 172 -6.91 -39.88 12.21
CA ILE A 172 -7.38 -38.69 12.94
C ILE A 172 -6.63 -37.45 12.46
N ASP A 173 -5.31 -37.52 12.34
CA ASP A 173 -4.49 -36.40 11.88
C ASP A 173 -4.81 -36.00 10.44
N ALA A 174 -5.00 -36.99 9.55
CA ALA A 174 -5.37 -36.73 8.16
C ALA A 174 -6.77 -36.10 8.05
N GLN A 175 -7.73 -36.51 8.88
CA GLN A 175 -9.07 -35.90 8.96
C GLN A 175 -9.00 -34.47 9.49
N ALA A 176 -8.20 -34.21 10.53
CA ALA A 176 -7.98 -32.86 11.05
C ALA A 176 -7.35 -31.94 9.97
N ARG A 177 -6.42 -32.48 9.17
CA ARG A 177 -5.85 -31.76 8.02
C ARG A 177 -6.90 -31.41 6.96
N ILE A 178 -7.82 -32.33 6.64
CA ILE A 178 -8.94 -32.06 5.72
C ILE A 178 -9.80 -30.92 6.25
N ALA A 179 -10.20 -30.98 7.53
CA ALA A 179 -11.00 -29.93 8.15
C ALA A 179 -10.30 -28.56 8.11
N LYS A 180 -9.00 -28.51 8.39
CA LYS A 180 -8.21 -27.28 8.29
C LYS A 180 -8.15 -26.72 6.86
N LEU A 181 -8.00 -27.59 5.86
CA LEU A 181 -8.00 -27.18 4.45
C LEU A 181 -9.38 -26.67 4.01
N GLN A 182 -10.47 -27.28 4.47
CA GLN A 182 -11.83 -26.80 4.23
C GLN A 182 -12.06 -25.41 4.85
N GLN A 183 -11.57 -25.19 6.08
CA GLN A 183 -11.60 -23.88 6.71
C GLN A 183 -10.79 -22.85 5.90
N THR A 184 -9.58 -23.23 5.48
CA THR A 184 -8.72 -22.37 4.64
C THR A 184 -9.41 -22.01 3.32
N ARG A 185 -10.17 -22.94 2.72
CA ARG A 185 -10.96 -22.69 1.51
C ARG A 185 -12.05 -21.65 1.76
N SER A 186 -12.81 -21.81 2.85
CA SER A 186 -13.86 -20.87 3.26
C SER A 186 -13.31 -19.46 3.50
N GLU A 187 -12.17 -19.36 4.20
CA GLU A 187 -11.48 -18.08 4.44
C GLU A 187 -10.99 -17.43 3.15
N ALA A 188 -10.41 -18.22 2.23
CA ALA A 188 -10.00 -17.73 0.92
C ALA A 188 -11.21 -17.23 0.11
N ASP A 189 -12.30 -17.98 0.08
CA ASP A 189 -13.53 -17.61 -0.62
C ASP A 189 -14.12 -16.29 -0.06
N ALA A 190 -14.15 -16.14 1.27
CA ALA A 190 -14.58 -14.90 1.92
C ALA A 190 -13.65 -13.72 1.57
N GLY A 191 -12.33 -13.93 1.59
CA GLY A 191 -11.35 -12.91 1.20
C GLY A 191 -11.53 -12.44 -0.25
N PHE A 192 -11.71 -13.37 -1.19
CA PHE A 192 -11.98 -13.02 -2.59
C PHE A 192 -13.33 -12.31 -2.76
N ALA A 193 -14.37 -12.68 -2.01
CA ALA A 193 -15.67 -11.99 -2.06
C ALA A 193 -15.58 -10.53 -1.57
N GLN A 194 -14.81 -10.28 -0.51
CA GLN A 194 -14.53 -8.91 -0.04
C GLN A 194 -13.75 -8.10 -1.08
N GLN A 195 -12.70 -8.69 -1.64
CA GLN A 195 -11.91 -8.07 -2.72
C GLN A 195 -12.77 -7.77 -3.94
N ARG A 196 -13.67 -8.68 -4.34
CA ARG A 196 -14.61 -8.47 -5.45
C ARG A 196 -15.51 -7.27 -5.19
N THR A 197 -16.11 -7.22 -4.00
CA THR A 197 -16.98 -6.11 -3.60
C THR A 197 -16.25 -4.77 -3.64
N ARG A 198 -14.98 -4.75 -3.18
CA ARG A 198 -14.15 -3.53 -3.24
C ARG A 198 -13.79 -3.16 -4.67
N LEU A 199 -13.38 -4.13 -5.48
CA LEU A 199 -12.96 -3.94 -6.87
C LEU A 199 -14.11 -3.42 -7.74
N VAL A 200 -15.33 -3.92 -7.56
CA VAL A 200 -16.53 -3.37 -8.23
C VAL A 200 -16.66 -1.87 -7.98
N LYS A 201 -16.56 -1.43 -6.72
CA LYS A 201 -16.66 0.00 -6.37
C LYS A 201 -15.54 0.83 -7.00
N LEU A 202 -14.32 0.30 -7.05
CA LEU A 202 -13.16 1.00 -7.62
C LEU A 202 -13.27 1.12 -9.15
N LEU A 203 -13.84 0.12 -9.83
CA LEU A 203 -14.02 0.14 -11.28
C LEU A 203 -15.22 0.99 -11.72
N GLU A 204 -16.26 1.12 -10.89
CA GLU A 204 -17.43 1.98 -11.16
C GLU A 204 -17.17 3.46 -10.86
N SER A 205 -16.20 3.77 -9.99
CA SER A 205 -15.78 5.14 -9.66
C SER A 205 -14.29 5.32 -9.99
N PRO A 206 -13.91 5.35 -11.27
CA PRO A 206 -12.55 5.66 -11.66
C PRO A 206 -12.19 7.07 -11.15
N LEU A 207 -11.04 7.18 -10.47
CA LEU A 207 -10.49 8.42 -9.94
C LEU A 207 -10.34 9.50 -11.02
#